data_AF-A0A1G7XJS1-F1
#
_entry.id   AF-A0A1G7XJS1-F1
#
_cell.length_a   1.000
_cell.length_b   1.000
_cell.length_c   1.000
_cell.angle_alpha   90.00
_cell.angle_beta   90.00
_cell.angle_gamma   90.00
#
_symmetry.space_group_name_H-M   'P 1'
#
loop_
_entity.id
_entity.type
_entity.pdbx_description
1 polymer ?
#
loop_
_entity_poly.entity_id
_entity_poly.type
_entity_poly.pdbx_seq_one_letter_code
_entity_poly.pdbx_strand_id
1 'polypeptide(L)'
;MSVLHELDELLGLDSGEYDRLDLFQEAAELIGQLRSADVPALLALWQARPLSWQQRYTQASTSIDTAVLRALLAGLLQIKQTTHGMFELMARLPPVADASALNEALLDYAEQAWHAQGPARHRQIQISCWSCGLSGRLLKRLGLASWKDAGL
;
A
#
# COMPACT_ATOMS: atom_id res chain seq x y z
N MET A 1 24.12 -7.73 -9.64
CA MET A 1 23.34 -6.57 -9.17
C MET A 1 22.10 -7.13 -8.48
N SER A 2 21.70 -6.62 -7.32
CA SER A 2 20.50 -7.15 -6.62
C SER A 2 19.24 -6.48 -7.17
N VAL A 3 18.13 -7.23 -7.31
CA VAL A 3 16.83 -6.71 -7.78
C VAL A 3 16.42 -5.41 -7.07
N LEU A 4 16.64 -5.34 -5.75
CA LEU A 4 16.28 -4.16 -4.96
C LEU A 4 17.10 -2.91 -5.32
N HIS A 5 18.37 -3.09 -5.70
CA HIS A 5 19.25 -1.99 -6.11
C HIS A 5 18.84 -1.45 -7.48
N GLU A 6 18.55 -2.35 -8.43
CA GLU A 6 18.05 -2.00 -9.76
C GLU A 6 16.70 -1.28 -9.68
N LEU A 7 15.79 -1.80 -8.84
CA LEU A 7 14.51 -1.15 -8.57
C LEU A 7 14.70 0.25 -7.97
N ASP A 8 15.64 0.40 -7.03
CA ASP A 8 15.92 1.68 -6.39
C ASP A 8 16.47 2.73 -7.37
N GLU A 9 17.38 2.32 -8.24
CA GLU A 9 17.91 3.18 -9.31
C GLU A 9 16.82 3.59 -10.30
N LEU A 10 16.04 2.62 -10.79
CA LEU A 10 14.97 2.85 -11.74
C LEU A 10 13.89 3.79 -11.19
N LEU A 11 13.43 3.57 -9.95
CA LEU A 11 12.46 4.44 -9.29
C LEU A 11 13.06 5.78 -8.87
N GLY A 12 14.39 5.88 -8.79
CA GLY A 12 15.14 7.09 -8.45
C GLY A 12 15.42 8.04 -9.62
N LEU A 13 15.15 7.62 -10.86
CA LEU A 13 15.32 8.45 -12.06
C LEU A 13 14.53 9.77 -12.00
N ASP A 14 14.93 10.77 -12.78
CA ASP A 14 14.16 12.01 -12.86
C ASP A 14 12.75 11.72 -13.43
N SER A 15 11.75 12.44 -12.92
CA SER A 15 10.35 12.43 -13.37
C SER A 15 10.18 12.53 -14.88
N GLY A 16 10.88 13.47 -15.51
CA GLY A 16 10.82 13.64 -16.96
C GLY A 16 11.44 12.50 -17.77
N GLU A 17 12.27 11.66 -17.16
CA GLU A 17 12.90 10.50 -17.78
C GLU A 17 12.07 9.23 -17.56
N TYR A 18 11.63 9.00 -16.33
CA TYR A 18 10.81 7.86 -15.95
C TYR A 18 9.49 7.78 -16.74
N ASP A 19 8.75 8.90 -16.81
CA ASP A 19 7.45 8.93 -17.49
C ASP A 19 7.62 8.86 -19.02
N ARG A 20 8.72 9.41 -19.56
CA ARG A 20 9.00 9.41 -20.99
C ARG A 20 9.39 8.04 -21.50
N LEU A 21 10.09 7.26 -20.68
CA LEU A 21 10.57 5.94 -21.02
C LEU A 21 9.55 4.82 -20.69
N ASP A 22 8.37 5.18 -20.16
CA ASP A 22 7.29 4.24 -19.80
C ASP A 22 7.76 3.08 -18.92
N LEU A 23 8.65 3.37 -17.96
CA LEU A 23 9.33 2.37 -17.11
C LEU A 23 8.42 1.72 -16.07
N PHE A 24 7.10 1.95 -16.14
CA PHE A 24 6.12 1.36 -15.23
C PHE A 24 6.12 -0.18 -15.32
N GLN A 25 6.26 -0.71 -16.52
CA GLN A 25 6.28 -2.16 -16.73
C GLN A 25 7.56 -2.80 -16.17
N GLU A 26 8.71 -2.17 -16.40
CA GLU A 26 10.00 -2.64 -15.88
C GLU A 26 10.05 -2.57 -14.35
N ALA A 27 9.52 -1.49 -13.75
CA ALA A 27 9.34 -1.40 -12.31
C ALA A 27 8.44 -2.54 -11.77
N ALA A 28 7.34 -2.85 -12.45
CA ALA A 28 6.44 -3.93 -12.06
C ALA A 28 7.15 -5.29 -12.15
N GLU A 29 7.96 -5.53 -13.18
CA GLU A 29 8.71 -6.78 -13.31
C GLU A 29 9.75 -6.95 -12.19
N LEU A 30 10.44 -5.87 -11.82
CA LEU A 30 11.36 -5.88 -10.69
C LEU A 30 10.64 -6.09 -9.34
N ILE A 31 9.49 -5.44 -9.14
CA ILE A 31 8.67 -5.63 -7.94
C ILE A 31 8.16 -7.08 -7.84
N GLY A 32 7.77 -7.69 -8.96
CA GLY A 32 7.32 -9.08 -9.02
C GLY A 32 8.42 -10.11 -8.68
N GLN A 33 9.68 -9.71 -8.75
CA GLN A 33 10.84 -10.54 -8.38
C GLN A 33 11.27 -10.39 -6.92
N LEU A 34 10.69 -9.44 -6.18
CA LEU A 34 10.98 -9.26 -4.76
C LEU A 34 10.59 -10.51 -3.96
N ARG A 35 11.38 -10.79 -2.92
CA ARG A 35 11.13 -11.85 -1.96
C ARG A 35 10.89 -11.25 -0.58
N SER A 36 10.24 -12.00 0.31
CA SER A 36 9.99 -11.51 1.68
C SER A 36 11.28 -11.13 2.42
N ALA A 37 12.43 -11.73 2.05
CA ALA A 37 13.74 -11.38 2.58
C ALA A 37 14.23 -9.97 2.18
N ASP A 38 13.71 -9.41 1.08
CA ASP A 38 14.08 -8.08 0.59
C ASP A 38 13.29 -6.96 1.33
N VAL A 39 12.19 -7.31 2.01
CA VAL A 39 11.29 -6.35 2.66
C VAL A 39 11.97 -5.44 3.69
N PRO A 40 12.86 -5.93 4.59
CA PRO A 40 13.55 -5.05 5.52
C PRO A 40 14.38 -3.96 4.83
N ALA A 41 15.08 -4.31 3.74
CA ALA A 41 15.86 -3.36 2.97
C ALA A 41 14.96 -2.41 2.15
N LEU A 42 13.85 -2.92 1.61
CA LEU A 42 12.83 -2.10 0.97
C LEU A 42 12.22 -1.06 1.92
N LEU A 43 11.94 -1.43 3.17
CA LEU A 43 11.44 -0.49 4.20
C LEU A 43 12.47 0.57 4.58
N ALA A 44 13.77 0.24 4.52
CA ALA A 44 14.83 1.21 4.71
C ALA A 44 14.89 2.21 3.56
N LEU A 45 14.78 1.74 2.30
CA LEU A 45 14.67 2.60 1.12
C LEU A 45 13.43 3.48 1.18
N TRP A 46 12.28 2.92 1.57
CA TRP A 46 11.03 3.66 1.69
C TRP A 46 11.18 4.92 2.55
N GLN A 47 11.89 4.82 3.68
CA GLN A 47 12.14 5.94 4.59
C GLN A 47 13.23 6.90 4.08
N ALA A 48 14.19 6.40 3.31
CA ALA A 48 15.30 7.18 2.79
C ALA A 48 14.99 7.94 1.49
N ARG A 49 13.99 7.49 0.73
CA ARG A 49 13.66 7.99 -0.61
C ARG A 49 12.53 9.02 -0.60
N PRO A 50 12.51 9.96 -1.56
CA PRO A 50 11.49 11.00 -1.64
C PRO A 50 10.11 10.43 -2.00
N LEU A 51 9.07 11.26 -1.84
CA LEU A 51 7.68 10.88 -2.11
C LEU A 51 7.46 10.36 -3.54
N SER A 52 8.14 10.92 -4.55
CA SER A 52 8.03 10.48 -5.95
C SER A 52 8.45 9.02 -6.13
N TRP A 53 9.47 8.57 -5.40
CA TRP A 53 9.90 7.18 -5.39
C TRP A 53 8.80 6.27 -4.84
N GLN A 54 8.20 6.65 -3.70
CA GLN A 54 7.13 5.90 -3.05
C GLN A 54 5.87 5.84 -3.94
N GLN A 55 5.54 6.93 -4.63
CA GLN A 55 4.44 7.02 -5.60
C GLN A 55 4.64 6.02 -6.76
N ARG A 56 5.82 6.02 -7.38
CA ARG A 56 6.13 5.11 -8.49
C ARG A 56 6.13 3.66 -8.06
N TYR A 57 6.73 3.34 -6.90
CA TYR A 57 6.68 1.99 -6.34
C TYR A 57 5.23 1.52 -6.18
N THR A 58 4.40 2.34 -5.55
CA THR A 58 2.99 2.03 -5.28
C THR A 58 2.21 1.82 -6.58
N GLN A 59 2.45 2.66 -7.59
CA GLN A 59 1.81 2.56 -8.90
C GLN A 59 2.21 1.27 -9.65
N ALA A 60 3.50 0.91 -9.59
CA ALA A 60 4.06 -0.28 -10.24
C ALA A 60 3.83 -1.60 -9.48
N SER A 61 3.25 -1.55 -8.27
CA SER A 61 3.01 -2.74 -7.42
C SER A 61 1.86 -3.65 -7.91
N THR A 62 1.59 -3.72 -9.21
CA THR A 62 0.51 -4.53 -9.79
C THR A 62 0.82 -6.03 -9.74
N SER A 63 2.09 -6.39 -9.79
CA SER A 63 2.66 -7.74 -9.86
C SER A 63 3.25 -8.24 -8.54
N ILE A 64 3.14 -7.44 -7.46
CA ILE A 64 3.77 -7.74 -6.17
C ILE A 64 3.25 -9.08 -5.63
N ASP A 65 4.17 -9.94 -5.18
CA ASP A 65 3.79 -11.19 -4.52
C ASP A 65 3.02 -10.91 -3.22
N THR A 66 2.03 -11.76 -2.92
CA THR A 66 1.15 -11.57 -1.76
C THR A 66 1.91 -11.64 -0.43
N ALA A 67 2.91 -12.51 -0.29
CA ALA A 67 3.69 -12.61 0.95
C ALA A 67 4.58 -11.37 1.13
N VAL A 68 5.16 -10.86 0.03
CA VAL A 68 5.92 -9.60 0.04
C VAL A 68 5.01 -8.43 0.41
N LEU A 69 3.84 -8.30 -0.22
CA LEU A 69 2.88 -7.23 0.05
C LEU A 69 2.43 -7.24 1.51
N ARG A 70 2.10 -8.41 2.07
CA ARG A 70 1.70 -8.55 3.47
C ARG A 70 2.82 -8.14 4.43
N ALA A 71 4.05 -8.57 4.16
CA ALA A 71 5.21 -8.21 4.97
C ALA A 71 5.54 -6.70 4.86
N LEU A 72 5.43 -6.12 3.66
CA LEU A 72 5.60 -4.68 3.43
C LEU A 72 4.57 -3.89 4.22
N LEU A 73 3.27 -4.19 4.08
CA LEU A 73 2.20 -3.52 4.83
C LEU A 73 2.40 -3.62 6.35
N ALA A 74 2.79 -4.80 6.85
CA ALA A 74 3.10 -4.99 8.26
C ALA A 74 4.23 -4.08 8.74
N GLY A 75 5.28 -3.91 7.92
CA GLY A 75 6.41 -3.03 8.23
C GLY A 75 6.07 -1.55 8.12
N LEU A 76 5.30 -1.16 7.09
CA LEU A 76 4.83 0.21 6.89
C LEU A 76 3.97 0.69 8.07
N LEU A 77 3.12 -0.17 8.63
CA LEU A 77 2.33 0.13 9.82
C LEU A 77 3.17 0.47 11.07
N GLN A 78 4.45 0.06 11.11
CA GLN A 78 5.37 0.38 12.21
C GLN A 78 6.08 1.73 12.02
N ILE A 79 5.99 2.34 10.84
CA ILE A 79 6.60 3.64 10.56
C ILE A 79 5.72 4.72 11.17
N LYS A 80 6.28 5.50 12.11
CA LYS A 80 5.54 6.54 12.87
C LYS A 80 5.08 7.74 12.03
N GLN A 81 5.54 7.85 10.78
CA GLN A 81 5.21 8.94 9.88
C GLN A 81 4.11 8.53 8.90
N THR A 82 3.39 9.52 8.35
CA THR A 82 2.39 9.27 7.31
C THR A 82 3.00 8.51 6.15
N THR A 83 2.55 7.27 5.96
CA THR A 83 3.04 6.41 4.89
C THR A 83 2.20 6.63 3.64
N HIS A 84 2.84 7.12 2.57
CA HIS A 84 2.19 7.24 1.28
C HIS A 84 1.80 5.86 0.74
N GLY A 85 0.74 5.77 -0.08
CA GLY A 85 0.41 4.55 -0.83
C GLY A 85 -0.19 3.40 -0.01
N MET A 86 -0.40 3.56 1.31
CA MET A 86 -0.91 2.49 2.17
C MET A 86 -2.25 1.93 1.65
N PHE A 87 -3.21 2.79 1.30
CA PHE A 87 -4.52 2.35 0.83
C PHE A 87 -4.46 1.74 -0.58
N GLU A 88 -3.59 2.26 -1.44
CA GLU A 88 -3.34 1.73 -2.77
C GLU A 88 -2.71 0.32 -2.70
N LEU A 89 -1.75 0.11 -1.79
CA LEU A 89 -1.16 -1.20 -1.51
C LEU A 89 -2.17 -2.16 -0.87
N MET A 90 -2.98 -1.71 0.09
CA MET A 90 -4.07 -2.49 0.66
C MET A 90 -5.04 -2.99 -0.41
N ALA A 91 -5.35 -2.16 -1.42
CA ALA A 91 -6.24 -2.54 -2.51
C ALA A 91 -5.66 -3.65 -3.42
N ARG A 92 -4.37 -3.99 -3.29
CA ARG A 92 -3.70 -5.10 -3.99
C ARG A 92 -3.73 -6.42 -3.21
N LEU A 93 -4.13 -6.40 -1.94
CA LEU A 93 -4.28 -7.64 -1.18
C LEU A 93 -5.38 -8.51 -1.80
N PRO A 94 -5.24 -9.85 -1.74
CA PRO A 94 -6.34 -10.74 -2.06
C PRO A 94 -7.60 -10.37 -1.27
N PRO A 95 -8.81 -10.55 -1.83
CA PRO A 95 -10.08 -10.22 -1.18
C PRO A 95 -10.45 -11.25 -0.09
N VAL A 96 -9.54 -11.48 0.86
CA VAL A 96 -9.67 -12.46 1.92
C VAL A 96 -9.49 -11.75 3.26
N ALA A 97 -10.63 -11.47 3.89
CA ALA A 97 -10.63 -11.06 5.28
C ALA A 97 -10.42 -12.29 6.18
N ASP A 98 -9.35 -12.25 6.95
CA ASP A 98 -9.06 -13.21 8.02
C ASP A 98 -8.87 -12.48 9.37
N ALA A 99 -8.85 -13.23 10.46
CA ALA A 99 -8.55 -12.71 11.79
C ALA A 99 -7.04 -12.61 12.08
N SER A 100 -6.20 -12.47 11.04
CA SER A 100 -4.76 -12.31 11.25
C SER A 100 -4.44 -10.97 11.90
N ALA A 101 -3.32 -10.93 12.64
CA ALA A 101 -2.82 -9.71 13.28
C ALA A 101 -2.60 -8.56 12.28
N LEU A 102 -2.18 -8.87 11.05
CA LEU A 102 -2.05 -7.87 9.98
C LEU A 102 -3.40 -7.23 9.65
N ASN A 103 -4.44 -8.04 9.45
CA ASN A 103 -5.76 -7.51 9.09
C ASN A 103 -6.40 -6.70 10.21
N GLU A 104 -6.17 -7.07 11.49
CA GLU A 104 -6.58 -6.22 12.61
C GLU A 104 -5.81 -4.89 12.62
N ALA A 105 -4.50 -4.90 12.40
CA ALA A 105 -3.70 -3.67 12.35
C ALA A 105 -4.08 -2.76 11.15
N LEU A 106 -4.42 -3.35 10.00
CA LEU A 106 -4.95 -2.61 8.85
C LEU A 106 -6.33 -2.02 9.12
N LEU A 107 -7.19 -2.72 9.89
CA LEU A 107 -8.47 -2.17 10.35
C LEU A 107 -8.27 -1.01 11.31
N ASP A 108 -7.38 -1.14 12.29
CA ASP A 108 -7.03 -0.07 13.22
C ASP A 108 -6.54 1.17 12.45
N TYR A 109 -5.66 0.96 11.46
CA TYR A 109 -5.18 2.02 10.59
C TYR A 109 -6.30 2.68 9.79
N ALA A 110 -7.18 1.90 9.17
CA ALA A 110 -8.29 2.42 8.36
C ALA A 110 -9.31 3.21 9.20
N GLU A 111 -9.62 2.73 10.41
CA GLU A 111 -10.49 3.42 11.37
C GLU A 111 -9.89 4.75 11.83
N GLN A 112 -8.61 4.76 12.19
CA GLN A 112 -7.91 6.00 12.55
C GLN A 112 -7.88 6.99 11.39
N ALA A 113 -7.54 6.52 10.19
CA ALA A 113 -7.53 7.35 8.98
C ALA A 113 -8.92 7.90 8.64
N TRP A 114 -9.98 7.12 8.85
CA TRP A 114 -11.36 7.54 8.64
C TRP A 114 -11.72 8.76 9.48
N HIS A 115 -11.35 8.75 10.76
CA HIS A 115 -11.60 9.86 11.68
C HIS A 115 -10.66 11.05 11.44
N ALA A 116 -9.38 10.81 11.14
CA ALA A 116 -8.37 11.85 11.02
C ALA A 116 -8.43 12.61 9.68
N GLN A 117 -8.69 11.91 8.56
CA GLN A 117 -8.60 12.49 7.22
C GLN A 117 -9.95 13.00 6.68
N GLY A 118 -11.06 12.51 7.24
CA GLY A 118 -12.40 13.00 6.93
C GLY A 118 -12.89 12.68 5.51
N PRO A 119 -13.99 13.34 5.08
CA PRO A 119 -14.75 12.97 3.88
C PRO A 119 -13.95 12.90 2.58
N ALA A 120 -12.90 13.71 2.44
CA ALA A 120 -12.05 13.73 1.25
C ALA A 120 -11.35 12.38 0.99
N ARG A 121 -11.16 11.56 2.02
CA ARG A 121 -10.47 10.26 1.93
C ARG A 121 -11.38 9.06 2.16
N HIS A 122 -12.60 9.28 2.64
CA HIS A 122 -13.59 8.23 2.93
C HIS A 122 -13.84 7.29 1.74
N ARG A 123 -13.94 7.82 0.52
CA ARG A 123 -14.14 6.99 -0.68
C ARG A 123 -12.94 6.07 -0.96
N GLN A 124 -11.72 6.56 -0.77
CA GLN A 124 -10.52 5.74 -0.94
C GLN A 124 -10.45 4.64 0.11
N ILE A 125 -10.71 4.98 1.39
CA ILE A 125 -10.75 4.02 2.50
C ILE A 125 -11.78 2.92 2.22
N GLN A 126 -12.98 3.30 1.78
CA GLN A 126 -14.03 2.36 1.39
C GLN A 126 -13.54 1.39 0.31
N ILE A 127 -13.02 1.92 -0.81
CA ILE A 127 -12.58 1.10 -1.95
C ILE A 127 -11.49 0.13 -1.50
N SER A 128 -10.46 0.61 -0.81
CA SER A 128 -9.35 -0.23 -0.37
C SER A 128 -9.78 -1.31 0.63
N CYS A 129 -10.64 -0.97 1.59
CA CYS A 129 -11.17 -1.95 2.54
C CYS A 129 -12.14 -2.94 1.89
N TRP A 130 -12.86 -2.53 0.85
CA TRP A 130 -13.71 -3.45 0.08
C TRP A 130 -12.85 -4.44 -0.71
N SER A 131 -11.80 -3.96 -1.41
CA SER A 131 -10.90 -4.80 -2.22
C SER A 131 -10.22 -5.90 -1.42
N CYS A 132 -9.85 -5.65 -0.16
CA CYS A 132 -9.22 -6.65 0.71
C CYS A 132 -10.20 -7.36 1.67
N GLY A 133 -11.51 -7.17 1.51
CA GLY A 133 -12.56 -7.83 2.31
C GLY A 133 -12.77 -7.26 3.73
N LEU A 134 -12.04 -6.22 4.13
CA LEU A 134 -12.13 -5.60 5.46
C LEU A 134 -13.36 -4.70 5.66
N SER A 135 -14.06 -4.34 4.58
CA SER A 135 -15.18 -3.39 4.60
C SER A 135 -16.25 -3.68 5.66
N GLY A 136 -16.73 -4.92 5.80
CA GLY A 136 -17.78 -5.23 6.78
C GLY A 136 -17.32 -5.07 8.23
N ARG A 137 -16.04 -5.38 8.50
CA ARG A 137 -15.45 -5.22 9.83
C ARG A 137 -15.18 -3.75 10.16
N LEU A 138 -14.75 -2.97 9.18
CA LEU A 138 -14.60 -1.53 9.33
C LEU A 138 -15.95 -0.85 9.61
N LEU A 139 -16.99 -1.17 8.83
CA LEU A 139 -18.35 -0.65 9.06
C LEU A 139 -18.84 -0.95 10.49
N LYS A 140 -18.62 -2.19 10.96
CA LYS A 140 -18.97 -2.59 12.33
C LYS A 140 -18.24 -1.75 13.40
N ARG A 141 -16.93 -1.49 13.22
CA ARG A 141 -16.14 -0.65 14.14
C ARG A 141 -16.63 0.81 14.15
N LEU A 142 -16.99 1.33 12.98
CA LEU A 142 -17.54 2.67 12.80
C LEU A 142 -19.01 2.80 13.26
N GLY A 143 -19.68 1.71 13.66
CA GLY A 143 -21.08 1.72 14.04
C GLY A 143 -22.06 1.95 12.88
N LEU A 144 -21.65 1.63 11.65
CA LEU A 144 -22.43 1.82 10.42
C LEU A 144 -22.99 0.49 9.93
N ALA A 145 -24.22 0.48 9.40
CA ALA A 145 -24.80 -0.71 8.78
C ALA A 145 -24.38 -0.84 7.32
N SER A 146 -24.14 0.29 6.64
CA SER A 146 -23.69 0.33 5.25
C SER A 146 -22.87 1.58 4.95
N TRP A 147 -22.14 1.58 3.83
CA TRP A 147 -21.43 2.78 3.35
C TRP A 147 -22.38 3.94 2.99
N LYS A 148 -23.64 3.64 2.66
CA LYS A 148 -24.65 4.69 2.39
C LYS A 148 -24.92 5.53 3.64
N ASP A 149 -24.82 4.94 4.82
CA ASP A 149 -24.99 5.64 6.10
C ASP A 149 -23.89 6.68 6.33
N ALA A 150 -22.74 6.51 5.65
CA ALA A 150 -21.63 7.46 5.61
C ALA A 150 -21.65 8.39 4.38
N GLY A 151 -22.69 8.32 3.54
CA GLY A 151 -22.81 9.15 2.33
C GLY A 151 -21.97 8.69 1.13
N LEU A 152 -21.65 7.39 1.03
CA LEU A 152 -20.81 6.80 -0.02
C LEU A 152 -21.51 5.74 -0.90
#